data_AF-A0A6C0JBM9-F1
#
_entry.id   AF-A0A6C0JBM9-F1
#
_cell.length_a   1.000
_cell.length_b   1.000
_cell.length_c   1.000
_cell.angle_alpha   90.00
_cell.angle_beta   90.00
_cell.angle_gamma   90.00
#
_symmetry.space_group_name_H-M   'P 1'
#
loop_
_entity.id
_entity.type
_entity.pdbx_description
1 polymer ?
#
loop_
_entity_poly.entity_id
_entity_poly.type
_entity_poly.pdbx_seq_one_letter_code
_entity_poly.pdbx_strand_id
1 'polypeptide(L)'
;MWDIIYYLAGASIVSSIGYGILYVYDRDTAEYIIQQASWNAVKVYHKTNLEFNNLKSWCNTNTVYKSDDEENEELDEIIDTVEFIGYKESDNTTYTSDILENNKYIQDTDFDLMFLKKIENDKELYKRIKEKTEVDKNIKMEKIDKQFIQIELCQNDIKTSIHKNLEGFYLTDNTLLDYVFLKWYVNKFYGLLLSDTYNLRIIDSDINMFKLDKNQSIMLNSKKKYDVKTIIN
;
A
#
# COMPACT_ATOMS: atom_id res chain seq x y z
N MET A 1 12.13 16.24 -32.19
CA MET A 1 11.06 16.54 -31.21
C MET A 1 9.88 17.23 -31.89
N TRP A 2 10.12 18.26 -32.72
CA TRP A 2 9.08 18.94 -33.51
C TRP A 2 8.36 18.05 -34.53
N ASP A 3 9.07 17.14 -35.21
CA ASP A 3 8.45 16.24 -36.19
C ASP A 3 7.44 15.28 -35.53
N ILE A 4 7.74 14.79 -34.32
CA ILE A 4 6.84 13.91 -33.56
C ILE A 4 5.54 14.65 -33.19
N ILE A 5 5.66 15.91 -32.76
CA ILE A 5 4.50 16.76 -32.44
C ILE A 5 3.67 17.01 -33.71
N TYR A 6 4.32 17.22 -34.86
CA TYR A 6 3.65 17.44 -36.13
C TYR A 6 2.84 16.21 -36.58
N TYR A 7 3.41 15.01 -36.47
CA TYR A 7 2.69 13.78 -36.80
C TYR A 7 1.54 13.47 -35.82
N LEU A 8 1.71 13.77 -34.53
CA LEU A 8 0.64 13.67 -33.53
C LEU A 8 -0.51 14.66 -33.79
N ALA A 9 -0.19 15.90 -34.14
CA ALA A 9 -1.17 16.91 -34.51
C ALA A 9 -1.91 16.51 -35.81
N GLY A 10 -1.19 16.02 -36.82
CA GLY A 10 -1.80 15.53 -38.06
C GLY A 10 -2.75 14.35 -37.82
N ALA A 11 -2.32 13.35 -37.03
CA ALA A 11 -3.15 12.20 -36.70
C ALA A 11 -4.41 12.59 -35.93
N SER A 12 -4.29 13.46 -34.93
CA SER A 12 -5.44 13.93 -34.13
C SER A 12 -6.47 14.70 -34.96
N ILE A 13 -6.03 15.56 -35.88
CA ILE A 13 -6.93 16.28 -36.80
C ILE A 13 -7.69 15.31 -37.70
N VAL A 14 -7.00 14.34 -38.32
CA VAL A 14 -7.63 13.35 -39.20
C VAL A 14 -8.62 12.47 -38.43
N SER A 15 -8.27 12.04 -37.21
CA SER A 15 -9.17 11.26 -36.34
C SER A 15 -10.42 12.07 -35.94
N SER A 16 -10.26 13.36 -35.65
CA SER A 16 -11.36 14.24 -35.27
C SER A 16 -12.35 14.46 -36.42
N ILE A 17 -11.83 14.68 -37.63
CA ILE A 17 -12.64 14.84 -38.85
C ILE A 17 -13.35 13.53 -39.20
N GLY A 18 -12.64 12.40 -39.16
CA GLY A 18 -13.22 11.08 -39.41
C GLY A 18 -14.33 10.73 -38.43
N TYR A 19 -14.14 11.01 -37.14
CA TYR A 19 -15.17 10.85 -36.12
C TYR A 19 -16.38 11.76 -36.38
N GLY A 20 -16.16 13.03 -36.73
CA GLY A 20 -17.24 13.97 -37.03
C GLY A 20 -18.10 13.52 -38.21
N ILE A 21 -17.49 12.99 -39.26
CA ILE A 21 -18.20 12.41 -40.42
C ILE A 21 -19.00 11.18 -39.98
N LEU A 22 -18.40 10.29 -39.20
CA LEU A 22 -19.07 9.08 -38.69
C LEU A 22 -20.27 9.44 -37.80
N TYR A 23 -20.13 10.44 -36.93
CA TYR A 23 -21.17 10.89 -36.01
C TYR A 23 -22.40 11.46 -36.73
N VAL A 24 -22.19 12.17 -37.84
CA VAL A 24 -23.29 12.71 -38.66
C VAL A 24 -24.00 11.62 -39.46
N TYR A 25 -23.29 10.57 -39.90
CA TYR A 25 -23.85 9.50 -40.72
C TYR A 25 -24.53 8.41 -39.90
N ASP A 26 -23.90 7.99 -38.78
CA ASP A 26 -24.39 6.95 -37.88
C ASP A 26 -23.94 7.23 -36.45
N ARG A 27 -24.82 7.91 -35.72
CA ARG A 27 -24.57 8.37 -34.35
C ARG A 27 -24.40 7.21 -33.38
N ASP A 28 -25.20 6.15 -33.50
CA ASP A 28 -25.19 5.03 -32.56
C ASP A 28 -23.88 4.24 -32.66
N THR A 29 -23.39 4.03 -33.89
CA THR A 29 -22.08 3.40 -34.11
C THR A 29 -20.93 4.28 -33.60
N ALA A 30 -21.01 5.60 -33.76
CA ALA A 30 -20.00 6.53 -33.28
C ALA A 30 -19.92 6.57 -31.74
N GLU A 31 -21.07 6.60 -31.05
CA GLU A 31 -21.12 6.55 -29.58
C GLU A 31 -20.62 5.21 -29.04
N TYR A 32 -20.95 4.08 -29.69
CA TYR A 32 -20.45 2.76 -29.32
C TYR A 32 -18.91 2.66 -29.42
N ILE A 33 -18.32 3.16 -30.51
CA ILE A 33 -16.86 3.14 -30.71
C ILE A 33 -16.16 3.99 -29.66
N ILE A 34 -16.66 5.19 -29.34
CA ILE A 34 -16.08 6.04 -28.29
C ILE A 34 -16.19 5.38 -26.92
N GLN A 35 -17.33 4.77 -26.58
CA GLN A 35 -17.48 4.09 -25.30
C GLN A 35 -16.48 2.94 -25.17
N GLN A 36 -16.31 2.12 -26.21
CA GLN A 36 -15.33 1.03 -26.22
C GLN A 36 -13.88 1.55 -26.13
N ALA A 37 -13.53 2.58 -26.91
CA ALA A 37 -12.21 3.21 -26.87
C ALA A 37 -11.91 3.80 -25.49
N SER A 38 -12.90 4.46 -24.87
CA SER A 38 -12.78 5.05 -23.53
C SER A 38 -12.58 3.99 -22.47
N TRP A 39 -13.39 2.92 -22.49
CA TRP A 39 -13.24 1.80 -21.55
C TRP A 39 -11.91 1.07 -21.72
N ASN A 40 -11.45 0.88 -22.95
CA ASN A 40 -10.15 0.27 -23.22
C ASN A 40 -8.99 1.18 -22.80
N ALA A 41 -9.10 2.50 -22.98
CA ALA A 41 -8.12 3.47 -22.51
C ALA A 41 -8.01 3.45 -20.98
N VAL A 42 -9.13 3.39 -20.26
CA VAL A 42 -9.15 3.26 -18.79
C VAL A 42 -8.51 1.94 -18.34
N LYS A 43 -8.82 0.82 -19.00
CA LYS A 43 -8.19 -0.48 -18.72
C LYS A 43 -6.68 -0.45 -18.96
N VAL A 44 -6.24 0.13 -20.07
CA VAL A 44 -4.81 0.29 -20.38
C VAL A 44 -4.15 1.19 -19.34
N TYR A 45 -4.74 2.33 -19.00
CA TYR A 45 -4.22 3.22 -17.95
C TYR A 45 -4.05 2.49 -16.61
N HIS A 46 -5.10 1.79 -16.15
CA HIS A 46 -5.00 1.00 -14.91
C HIS A 46 -3.95 -0.10 -15.00
N LYS A 47 -3.87 -0.82 -16.13
CA LYS A 47 -2.88 -1.88 -16.34
C LYS A 47 -1.46 -1.31 -16.35
N THR A 48 -1.21 -0.24 -17.10
CA THR A 48 0.10 0.43 -17.16
C THR A 48 0.48 1.04 -15.82
N ASN A 49 -0.49 1.59 -15.06
CA ASN A 49 -0.25 2.09 -13.72
C ASN A 49 0.11 0.96 -12.74
N LEU A 50 -0.57 -0.19 -12.82
CA LEU A 50 -0.22 -1.39 -12.04
C LEU A 50 1.17 -1.92 -12.43
N GLU A 51 1.48 -2.01 -13.72
CA GLU A 51 2.79 -2.44 -14.19
C GLU A 51 3.90 -1.45 -13.81
N PHE A 52 3.64 -0.15 -13.87
CA PHE A 52 4.58 0.89 -13.43
C PHE A 52 4.81 0.82 -11.92
N ASN A 53 3.77 0.61 -11.11
CA ASN A 53 3.90 0.41 -9.66
C ASN A 53 4.65 -0.89 -9.34
N ASN A 54 4.39 -1.97 -10.08
CA ASN A 54 5.13 -3.23 -9.96
C ASN A 54 6.61 -3.06 -10.35
N LEU A 55 6.89 -2.30 -11.41
CA LEU A 55 8.25 -2.05 -11.90
C LEU A 55 9.01 -1.12 -10.95
N LYS A 56 8.36 -0.09 -10.41
CA LYS A 56 8.87 0.77 -9.34
C LYS A 56 9.18 -0.05 -8.08
N SER A 57 8.27 -0.94 -7.69
CA SER A 57 8.48 -1.86 -6.57
C SER A 57 9.68 -2.79 -6.84
N TRP A 58 9.81 -3.34 -8.05
CA TRP A 58 10.91 -4.23 -8.45
C TRP A 58 12.26 -3.50 -8.47
N CYS A 59 12.33 -2.29 -9.01
CA CYS A 59 13.53 -1.46 -8.94
C CYS A 59 13.94 -1.16 -7.50
N ASN A 60 12.98 -0.83 -6.63
CA ASN A 60 13.24 -0.61 -5.21
C ASN A 60 13.65 -1.89 -4.46
N THR A 61 13.23 -3.08 -4.93
CA THR A 61 13.69 -4.35 -4.33
C THR A 61 15.06 -4.77 -4.86
N ASN A 62 15.41 -4.44 -6.10
CA ASN A 62 16.71 -4.79 -6.69
C ASN A 62 17.84 -3.81 -6.33
N THR A 63 17.55 -2.59 -5.88
CA THR A 63 18.56 -1.74 -5.25
C THR A 63 19.05 -2.29 -3.90
N VAL A 64 18.31 -3.22 -3.29
CA VAL A 64 18.70 -3.94 -2.05
C VAL A 64 19.45 -5.25 -2.35
N TYR A 65 19.52 -5.68 -3.61
CA TYR A 65 20.35 -6.80 -4.06
C TYR A 65 21.42 -6.32 -5.05
N LYS A 66 22.29 -5.40 -4.61
CA LYS A 66 23.64 -5.33 -5.19
C LYS A 66 24.48 -6.40 -4.52
N SER A 67 24.95 -7.30 -5.39
CA SER A 67 25.96 -8.34 -5.22
C SER A 67 26.90 -8.17 -4.02
N ASP A 68 27.00 -9.25 -3.23
CA ASP A 68 28.24 -9.61 -2.52
C ASP A 68 29.42 -9.51 -3.51
N ASP A 69 30.53 -8.95 -3.05
CA ASP A 69 31.74 -8.58 -3.81
C ASP A 69 31.68 -7.22 -4.53
N GLU A 70 31.89 -6.14 -3.78
CA GLU A 70 33.15 -5.37 -3.85
C GLU A 70 33.14 -4.25 -2.80
N GLU A 71 34.26 -4.15 -2.07
CA GLU A 71 34.55 -3.16 -1.03
C GLU A 71 34.55 -1.71 -1.56
N ASN A 72 34.32 -0.79 -0.62
CA ASN A 72 34.42 0.67 -0.68
C ASN A 72 33.26 1.43 -1.35
N GLU A 73 32.43 2.06 -0.52
CA GLU A 73 32.29 3.53 -0.51
C GLU A 73 31.44 3.97 0.70
N GLU A 74 32.04 4.86 1.51
CA GLU A 74 31.46 5.78 2.49
C GLU A 74 30.23 5.30 3.30
N LEU A 75 30.51 4.89 4.54
CA LEU A 75 29.54 4.84 5.64
C LEU A 75 29.00 6.26 5.90
N ASP A 76 27.97 6.65 5.16
CA ASP A 76 27.04 7.67 5.64
C ASP A 76 26.43 7.14 6.95
N GLU A 77 26.69 7.84 8.06
CA GLU A 77 26.01 7.59 9.33
C GLU A 77 24.50 7.60 9.08
N ILE A 78 23.86 6.42 9.12
CA ILE A 78 22.40 6.30 9.07
C ILE A 78 21.88 7.01 10.33
N ILE A 79 21.49 8.27 10.18
CA ILE A 79 20.75 8.99 11.20
C ILE A 79 19.44 8.23 11.36
N ASP A 80 19.25 7.63 12.54
CA ASP A 80 18.02 6.99 13.01
C ASP A 80 16.86 8.01 12.94
N THR A 81 16.29 8.16 11.75
CA THR A 81 15.17 9.09 11.51
C THR A 81 13.87 8.33 11.67
N VAL A 82 13.06 8.79 12.62
CA VAL A 82 11.70 8.28 12.83
C VAL A 82 10.73 9.13 12.02
N GLU A 83 9.95 8.47 11.16
CA GLU A 83 8.92 9.09 10.31
C GLU A 83 7.53 8.77 10.88
N PHE A 84 6.67 9.77 11.02
CA PHE A 84 5.25 9.58 11.28
C PHE A 84 4.50 9.24 9.99
N ILE A 85 3.54 8.33 10.09
CA ILE A 85 2.61 7.98 9.02
C ILE A 85 1.18 8.05 9.58
N GLY A 86 0.35 8.93 9.03
CA GLY A 86 -1.07 9.03 9.35
C GLY A 86 -1.92 8.68 8.15
N TYR A 87 -2.89 7.79 8.31
CA TYR A 87 -3.82 7.38 7.27
C TYR A 87 -5.25 7.80 7.63
N LYS A 88 -5.96 8.33 6.63
CA LYS A 88 -7.36 8.70 6.72
C LYS A 88 -8.19 7.83 5.78
N GLU A 89 -9.17 7.15 6.34
CA GLU A 89 -9.97 6.16 5.65
C GLU A 89 -10.99 6.79 4.70
N SER A 90 -11.51 7.97 5.06
CA SER A 90 -12.58 8.66 4.33
C SER A 90 -12.23 9.02 2.89
N ASP A 91 -10.96 9.38 2.65
CA ASP A 91 -10.43 9.79 1.34
C ASP A 91 -9.27 8.90 0.87
N ASN A 92 -8.92 7.86 1.65
CA ASN A 92 -7.83 6.95 1.39
C ASN A 92 -6.46 7.66 1.25
N THR A 93 -6.27 8.77 1.97
CA THR A 93 -5.03 9.55 1.95
C THR A 93 -4.05 9.11 3.04
N THR A 94 -2.75 9.22 2.74
CA THR A 94 -1.67 8.99 3.70
C THR A 94 -0.80 10.24 3.79
N TYR A 95 -0.60 10.74 5.01
CA TYR A 95 0.35 11.79 5.35
C TYR A 95 1.61 11.17 5.95
N THR A 96 2.79 11.67 5.57
CA THR A 96 4.06 11.29 6.19
C THR A 96 4.87 12.51 6.58
N SER A 97 5.64 12.41 7.67
CA SER A 97 6.52 13.48 8.13
C SER A 97 7.63 12.96 9.04
N ASP A 98 8.85 13.41 8.80
CA ASP A 98 10.03 13.27 9.67
C ASP A 98 10.07 14.30 10.82
N ILE A 99 9.29 15.38 10.69
CA ILE A 99 9.17 16.44 11.70
C ILE A 99 8.04 16.07 12.67
N LEU A 100 8.41 15.42 13.77
CA LEU A 100 7.48 14.99 14.81
C LEU A 100 7.10 16.11 15.79
N GLU A 101 8.06 16.97 16.14
CA GLU A 101 7.89 18.04 17.13
C GLU A 101 7.15 19.24 16.54
N ASN A 102 6.19 19.79 17.29
CA ASN A 102 5.43 21.00 16.92
C ASN A 102 4.72 20.92 15.56
N ASN A 103 4.48 19.72 15.04
CA ASN A 103 3.75 19.53 13.80
C ASN A 103 2.23 19.67 14.05
N LYS A 104 1.70 20.86 13.79
CA LYS A 104 0.27 21.17 13.95
C LYS A 104 -0.62 20.22 13.17
N TYR A 105 -0.21 19.78 11.98
CA TYR A 105 -1.03 18.89 11.17
C TYR A 105 -1.23 17.53 11.84
N ILE A 106 -0.18 16.97 12.45
CA ILE A 106 -0.28 15.73 13.24
C ILE A 106 -1.26 15.92 14.41
N GLN A 107 -1.18 17.05 15.12
CA GLN A 107 -1.98 17.32 16.31
C GLN A 107 -3.46 17.63 15.99
N ASP A 108 -3.71 18.38 14.92
CA ASP A 108 -5.04 18.90 14.57
C ASP A 108 -5.84 17.95 13.66
N THR A 109 -5.16 17.01 12.97
CA THR A 109 -5.82 16.08 12.04
C THR A 109 -6.19 14.78 12.72
N ASP A 110 -7.42 14.32 12.53
CA ASP A 110 -7.86 13.01 12.99
C ASP A 110 -7.54 11.94 11.93
N PHE A 111 -6.70 10.99 12.32
CA PHE A 111 -6.29 9.85 11.51
C PHE A 111 -6.92 8.58 12.05
N ASP A 112 -7.38 7.71 11.14
CA ASP A 112 -7.98 6.41 11.49
C ASP A 112 -6.90 5.35 11.79
N LEU A 113 -5.69 5.56 11.28
CA LEU A 113 -4.55 4.68 11.50
C LEU A 113 -3.25 5.50 11.54
N MET A 114 -2.41 5.25 12.54
CA MET A 114 -1.16 5.96 12.75
C MET A 114 -0.01 4.99 13.02
N PHE A 115 1.16 5.29 12.45
CA PHE A 115 2.41 4.59 12.72
C PHE A 115 3.57 5.55 12.94
N LEU A 116 4.55 5.08 13.71
CA LEU A 116 5.92 5.55 13.64
C LEU A 116 6.73 4.51 12.86
N LYS A 117 7.42 4.98 11.83
CA LYS A 117 8.31 4.21 10.98
C LYS A 117 9.75 4.50 11.39
N LYS A 118 10.56 3.45 11.56
CA LYS A 118 12.01 3.56 11.79
C LYS A 118 12.72 2.58 10.86
N ILE A 119 13.87 2.97 10.33
CA ILE A 119 14.76 2.04 9.62
C ILE A 119 15.81 1.57 10.63
N GLU A 120 15.93 0.26 10.84
CA GLU A 120 16.94 -0.33 11.71
C GLU A 120 17.52 -1.58 11.01
N ASN A 121 18.85 -1.58 10.78
CA ASN A 121 19.56 -2.64 10.04
C ASN A 121 18.92 -2.91 8.67
N ASP A 122 18.68 -1.86 7.88
CA ASP A 122 18.05 -1.89 6.55
C ASP A 122 16.62 -2.46 6.52
N LYS A 123 15.99 -2.62 7.68
CA LYS A 123 14.60 -3.06 7.80
C LYS A 123 13.71 -1.92 8.26
N GLU A 124 12.63 -1.69 7.51
CA GLU A 124 11.58 -0.77 7.90
C GLU A 124 10.70 -1.39 8.99
N LEU A 125 10.64 -0.74 10.14
CA LEU A 125 9.80 -1.11 11.26
C LEU A 125 8.64 -0.14 11.38
N TYR A 126 7.45 -0.65 11.69
CA TYR A 126 6.22 0.11 11.73
C TYR A 126 5.52 -0.12 13.07
N LYS A 127 5.72 0.79 14.02
CA LYS A 127 5.04 0.77 15.32
C LYS A 127 3.71 1.48 15.21
N ARG A 128 2.60 0.77 15.44
CA ARG A 128 1.28 1.39 15.49
C ARG A 128 1.13 2.16 16.79
N ILE A 129 0.60 3.38 16.68
CA ILE A 129 0.25 4.23 17.83
C ILE A 129 -1.25 4.50 17.82
N LYS A 130 -1.83 4.71 19.00
CA LYS A 130 -3.27 4.97 19.15
C LYS A 130 -3.52 6.42 19.51
N GLU A 131 -2.68 6.96 20.37
CA GLU A 131 -2.77 8.32 20.86
C GLU A 131 -1.65 9.18 20.28
N LYS A 132 -1.96 10.44 19.96
CA LYS A 132 -0.96 11.41 19.46
C LYS A 132 0.14 11.71 20.49
N THR A 133 -0.12 11.43 21.77
CA THR A 133 0.86 11.53 22.86
C THR A 133 1.96 10.46 22.77
N GLU A 134 1.77 9.39 21.99
CA GLU A 134 2.77 8.35 21.76
C GLU A 134 3.79 8.71 20.66
N VAL A 135 3.61 9.86 19.98
CA VAL A 135 4.54 10.35 18.96
C VAL A 135 5.84 10.79 19.62
N ASP A 136 6.86 9.93 19.57
CA ASP A 136 8.18 10.17 20.15
C ASP A 136 9.29 9.65 19.22
N LYS A 137 10.33 10.47 19.01
CA LYS A 137 11.53 10.10 18.24
C LYS A 137 12.31 8.96 18.92
N ASN A 138 12.22 8.84 20.25
CA ASN A 138 12.93 7.84 21.03
C ASN A 138 12.10 6.58 21.28
N ILE A 139 11.03 6.35 20.51
CA ILE A 139 10.16 5.20 20.71
C ILE A 139 10.93 3.88 20.61
N LYS A 140 10.69 2.98 21.57
CA LYS A 140 11.25 1.64 21.56
C LYS A 140 10.40 0.72 20.68
N MET A 141 11.02 0.17 19.64
CA MET A 141 10.39 -0.79 18.73
C MET A 141 10.88 -2.21 19.06
N GLU A 142 10.27 -2.83 20.07
CA GLU A 142 10.59 -4.20 20.47
C GLU A 142 10.08 -5.19 19.44
N LYS A 143 11.01 -5.81 18.71
CA LYS A 143 10.72 -6.85 17.71
C LYS A 143 10.22 -8.13 18.38
N ILE A 144 9.29 -8.80 17.71
CA ILE A 144 8.91 -10.17 18.03
C ILE A 144 9.14 -11.06 16.83
N ASP A 145 9.23 -12.36 17.09
CA ASP A 145 9.40 -13.35 16.02
C ASP A 145 8.21 -13.34 15.05
N LYS A 146 8.46 -13.80 13.82
CA LYS A 146 7.43 -13.92 12.78
C LYS A 146 6.33 -14.87 13.24
N GLN A 147 5.10 -14.34 13.35
CA GLN A 147 3.95 -15.09 13.87
C GLN A 147 3.17 -15.86 12.80
N PHE A 148 3.21 -15.40 11.54
CA PHE A 148 2.42 -15.98 10.45
C PHE A 148 3.30 -16.50 9.33
N ILE A 149 3.06 -17.74 8.91
CA ILE A 149 3.69 -18.35 7.75
C ILE A 149 3.07 -17.76 6.48
N GLN A 150 1.74 -17.69 6.44
CA GLN A 150 0.99 -17.25 5.27
C GLN A 150 -0.31 -16.56 5.67
N ILE A 151 -0.64 -15.51 4.91
CA ILE A 151 -1.89 -14.77 5.02
C ILE A 151 -2.43 -14.57 3.61
N GLU A 152 -3.63 -15.08 3.36
CA GLU A 152 -4.33 -14.93 2.09
C GLU A 152 -5.55 -14.03 2.26
N LEU A 153 -5.61 -12.97 1.45
CA LEU A 153 -6.81 -12.18 1.24
C LEU A 153 -7.69 -12.88 0.20
N CYS A 154 -8.90 -13.26 0.59
CA CYS A 154 -9.90 -13.84 -0.29
C CYS A 154 -11.02 -12.83 -0.56
N GLN A 155 -11.08 -12.28 -1.76
CA GLN A 155 -12.14 -11.36 -2.20
C GLN A 155 -12.41 -11.54 -3.70
N ASN A 156 -13.67 -11.39 -4.12
CA ASN A 156 -14.09 -11.51 -5.53
C ASN A 156 -13.60 -12.81 -6.21
N ASP A 157 -13.66 -13.95 -5.49
CA ASP A 157 -13.14 -15.27 -5.91
C ASP A 157 -11.62 -15.34 -6.19
N ILE A 158 -10.89 -14.25 -5.92
CA ILE A 158 -9.44 -14.18 -6.04
C ILE A 158 -8.82 -14.40 -4.66
N LYS A 159 -7.73 -15.16 -4.63
CA LYS A 159 -6.87 -15.33 -3.46
C LYS A 159 -5.55 -14.64 -3.71
N THR A 160 -5.18 -13.72 -2.83
CA THR A 160 -3.90 -13.00 -2.91
C THR A 160 -3.11 -13.18 -1.64
N SER A 161 -1.84 -13.59 -1.77
CA SER A 161 -0.95 -13.74 -0.62
C SER A 161 -0.39 -12.38 -0.21
N ILE A 162 -0.63 -11.97 1.04
CA ILE A 162 -0.33 -10.63 1.55
C ILE A 162 0.64 -10.62 2.74
N HIS A 163 1.39 -11.72 2.97
CA HIS A 163 2.24 -11.87 4.15
C HIS A 163 3.67 -11.32 4.00
N LYS A 164 4.12 -11.04 2.77
CA LYS A 164 5.52 -10.70 2.47
C LYS A 164 6.01 -9.44 3.20
N ASN A 165 5.18 -8.40 3.28
CA ASN A 165 5.57 -7.11 3.84
C ASN A 165 5.18 -6.94 5.32
N LEU A 166 4.74 -8.00 6.00
CA LEU A 166 4.35 -7.92 7.42
C LEU A 166 5.53 -7.97 8.39
N GLU A 167 6.73 -8.32 7.93
CA GLU A 167 7.89 -8.50 8.81
C GLU A 167 8.18 -7.25 9.66
N GLY A 168 8.12 -6.07 9.05
CA GLY A 168 8.31 -4.78 9.72
C GLY A 168 7.26 -4.42 10.78
N PHE A 169 6.14 -5.14 10.80
CA PHE A 169 5.02 -4.88 11.71
C PHE A 169 5.02 -5.82 12.92
N TYR A 170 5.90 -6.82 12.98
CA TYR A 170 6.05 -7.74 14.11
C TYR A 170 6.76 -7.07 15.28
N LEU A 171 6.06 -6.12 15.90
CA LEU A 171 6.48 -5.43 17.11
C LEU A 171 5.50 -5.71 18.25
N THR A 172 5.99 -5.74 19.47
CA THR A 172 5.16 -5.89 20.68
C THR A 172 4.05 -4.85 20.70
N ASP A 173 2.84 -5.23 21.11
CA ASP A 173 1.64 -4.38 21.24
C ASP A 173 1.07 -3.79 19.94
N ASN A 174 1.63 -4.15 18.78
CA ASN A 174 1.00 -3.79 17.51
C ASN A 174 -0.33 -4.53 17.32
N THR A 175 -1.32 -3.81 16.80
CA THR A 175 -2.56 -4.41 16.30
C THR A 175 -2.51 -4.44 14.78
N LEU A 176 -2.72 -5.62 14.20
CA LEU A 176 -2.65 -5.90 12.77
C LEU A 176 -3.98 -6.47 12.26
N LEU A 177 -4.17 -6.39 10.95
CA LEU A 177 -5.23 -7.05 10.19
C LEU A 177 -6.68 -6.68 10.58
N ASP A 178 -6.89 -5.67 11.42
CA ASP A 178 -8.18 -4.97 11.45
C ASP A 178 -8.49 -4.32 10.10
N TYR A 179 -9.75 -3.96 9.89
CA TYR A 179 -10.23 -3.40 8.64
C TYR A 179 -9.42 -2.18 8.15
N VAL A 180 -9.18 -1.18 9.02
CA VAL A 180 -8.48 0.05 8.63
C VAL A 180 -7.01 -0.24 8.30
N PHE A 181 -6.34 -1.04 9.14
CA PHE A 181 -4.99 -1.53 8.85
C PHE A 181 -4.93 -2.24 7.50
N LEU A 182 -5.82 -3.21 7.28
CA LEU A 182 -5.80 -4.07 6.11
C LEU A 182 -6.04 -3.24 4.84
N LYS A 183 -7.02 -2.32 4.88
CA LYS A 183 -7.34 -1.41 3.76
C LYS A 183 -6.13 -0.59 3.35
N TRP A 184 -5.44 0.03 4.33
CA TRP A 184 -4.21 0.77 4.08
C TRP A 184 -3.07 -0.14 3.57
N TYR A 185 -2.85 -1.28 4.23
CA TYR A 185 -1.74 -2.18 3.96
C TYR A 185 -1.81 -2.79 2.55
N VAL A 186 -2.97 -3.31 2.13
CA VAL A 186 -3.12 -3.92 0.80
C VAL A 186 -3.07 -2.87 -0.32
N ASN A 187 -3.53 -1.65 -0.05
CA ASN A 187 -3.38 -0.54 -0.99
C ASN A 187 -1.90 -0.14 -1.11
N LYS A 188 -1.21 0.10 0.02
CA LYS A 188 0.17 0.60 0.02
C LYS A 188 1.18 -0.40 -0.53
N PHE A 189 1.09 -1.66 -0.13
CA PHE A 189 2.11 -2.67 -0.46
C PHE A 189 1.75 -3.57 -1.65
N TYR A 190 0.48 -3.62 -2.05
CA TYR A 190 0.00 -4.50 -3.11
C TYR A 190 -0.81 -3.76 -4.20
N GLY A 191 -1.11 -2.47 -4.03
CA GLY A 191 -1.91 -1.70 -4.99
C GLY A 191 -3.36 -2.20 -5.10
N LEU A 192 -3.88 -2.85 -4.07
CA LEU A 192 -5.22 -3.44 -4.06
C LEU A 192 -6.22 -2.55 -3.31
N LEU A 193 -7.45 -2.51 -3.83
CA LEU A 193 -8.58 -1.96 -3.09
C LEU A 193 -9.25 -3.09 -2.30
N LEU A 194 -9.50 -2.85 -1.01
CA LEU A 194 -10.19 -3.80 -0.15
C LEU A 194 -11.70 -3.75 -0.41
N SER A 195 -12.29 -4.88 -0.76
CA SER A 195 -13.75 -5.04 -0.90
C SER A 195 -14.43 -5.01 0.47
N ASP A 196 -15.71 -4.67 0.52
CA ASP A 196 -16.51 -4.80 1.75
C ASP A 196 -16.76 -6.26 2.13
N THR A 197 -16.74 -7.16 1.14
CA THR A 197 -16.91 -8.60 1.33
C THR A 197 -15.57 -9.30 1.10
N TYR A 198 -14.84 -9.54 2.18
CA TYR A 198 -13.59 -10.28 2.17
C TYR A 198 -13.50 -11.22 3.37
N ASN A 199 -12.61 -12.21 3.29
CA ASN A 199 -12.12 -12.94 4.45
C ASN A 199 -10.60 -13.12 4.36
N LEU A 200 -9.96 -13.18 5.52
CA LEU A 200 -8.56 -13.57 5.62
C LEU A 200 -8.48 -15.05 5.96
N ARG A 201 -7.54 -15.76 5.33
CA ARG A 201 -7.12 -17.11 5.73
C ARG A 201 -5.68 -17.04 6.21
N ILE A 202 -5.43 -17.50 7.42
CA ILE A 202 -4.14 -17.35 8.09
C ILE A 202 -3.62 -18.73 8.49
N ILE A 203 -2.33 -18.93 8.24
CA ILE A 203 -1.54 -20.05 8.75
C ILE A 203 -0.49 -19.47 9.68
N ASP A 204 -0.57 -19.76 10.97
CA ASP A 204 0.39 -19.28 11.95
C ASP A 204 1.68 -20.12 12.00
N SER A 205 2.64 -19.68 12.82
CA SER A 205 3.92 -20.37 13.03
C SER A 205 3.79 -21.80 13.57
N ASP A 206 2.66 -22.12 14.22
CA ASP A 206 2.37 -23.42 14.80
C ASP A 206 1.49 -24.27 13.86
N ILE A 207 1.33 -23.85 12.60
CA ILE A 207 0.58 -24.54 11.53
C ILE A 207 -0.93 -24.57 11.83
N ASN A 208 -1.44 -23.72 12.73
CA ASN A 208 -2.87 -23.56 12.93
C ASN A 208 -3.46 -22.73 11.79
N MET A 209 -4.58 -23.20 11.26
CA MET A 209 -5.33 -22.53 10.21
C MET A 209 -6.60 -21.92 10.77
N PHE A 210 -6.79 -20.62 10.55
CA PHE A 210 -8.01 -19.94 10.98
C PHE A 210 -8.38 -18.82 10.01
N LYS A 211 -9.60 -18.30 10.18
CA LYS A 211 -10.11 -17.18 9.39
C LYS A 211 -10.24 -15.96 10.27
N LEU A 212 -10.06 -14.79 9.65
CA LEU A 212 -10.34 -13.50 10.26
C LEU A 212 -11.46 -12.81 9.50
N ASP A 213 -12.49 -12.40 10.24
CA ASP A 213 -13.60 -11.61 9.74
C ASP A 213 -13.31 -10.10 9.87
N LYS A 214 -14.13 -9.26 9.22
CA LYS A 214 -13.97 -7.79 9.18
C LYS A 214 -13.91 -7.13 10.58
N ASN A 215 -14.57 -7.72 11.56
CA ASN A 215 -14.65 -7.20 12.94
C ASN A 215 -13.60 -7.82 13.86
N GLN A 216 -12.60 -8.50 13.32
CA GLN A 216 -11.53 -9.11 14.10
C GLN A 216 -10.20 -8.44 13.79
N SER A 217 -9.28 -8.53 14.74
CA SER A 217 -7.90 -8.06 14.57
C SER A 217 -6.94 -8.98 15.32
N ILE A 218 -5.66 -8.87 15.01
CA ILE A 218 -4.59 -9.58 15.69
C ILE A 218 -3.82 -8.59 16.55
N MET A 219 -3.73 -8.83 17.86
CA MET A 219 -2.85 -8.08 18.74
C MET A 219 -1.59 -8.91 19.03
N LEU A 220 -0.43 -8.35 18.73
CA LEU A 220 0.85 -8.97 18.99
C LEU A 220 1.25 -8.76 20.45
N ASN A 221 1.68 -9.82 21.13
CA ASN A 221 1.98 -9.81 22.56
C ASN A 221 3.31 -10.50 22.82
N SER A 222 4.17 -9.87 23.61
CA SER A 222 5.50 -10.40 23.97
C SER A 222 5.45 -11.74 24.71
N LYS A 223 4.32 -12.09 25.35
CA LYS A 223 4.19 -13.32 26.16
C LYS A 223 3.45 -14.47 25.49
N LYS A 224 2.53 -14.19 24.57
CA LYS A 224 1.54 -15.15 24.04
C LYS A 224 1.56 -15.29 22.53
N LYS A 225 2.63 -14.82 21.85
CA LYS A 225 2.71 -14.71 20.38
C LYS A 225 1.71 -13.67 19.83
N TYR A 226 0.42 -13.99 19.86
CA TYR A 226 -0.65 -13.09 19.46
C TYR A 226 -2.00 -13.46 20.09
N ASP A 227 -2.92 -12.50 20.17
CA ASP A 227 -4.31 -12.69 20.57
C ASP A 227 -5.24 -12.21 19.45
N VAL A 228 -6.27 -13.00 19.11
CA VAL A 228 -7.34 -12.56 18.21
C VAL A 228 -8.36 -11.75 19.01
N LYS A 229 -8.55 -10.49 18.64
CA LYS A 229 -9.52 -9.59 19.27
C LYS A 229 -10.74 -9.41 18.38
N THR A 230 -11.91 -9.30 19.00
CA THR A 230 -13.13 -8.85 18.32
C THR A 230 -13.29 -7.36 18.62
N ILE A 231 -13.41 -6.55 17.57
CA ILE A 231 -13.70 -5.12 17.64
C ILE A 231 -15.20 -5.00 17.83
N ILE A 232 -15.60 -4.52 19.02
CA ILE A 232 -16.99 -4.18 19.31
C ILE A 232 -17.12 -2.70 18.95
N ASN A 233 -17.88 -2.40 17.90
CA ASN A 233 -18.28 -1.03 17.56
C ASN A 233 -19.30 -0.49 18.56
#